data_AF-A0A9P7VTA7-F1
#
_entry.id   AF-A0A9P7VTA7-F1
#
_cell.length_a   1.000
_cell.length_b   1.000
_cell.length_c   1.000
_cell.angle_alpha   90.00
_cell.angle_beta   90.00
_cell.angle_gamma   90.00
#
_symmetry.space_group_name_H-M   'P 1'
#
loop_
_entity.id
_entity.type
_entity.pdbx_description
1 polymer ?
#
loop_
_entity_poly.entity_id
_entity_poly.type
_entity_poly.pdbx_seq_one_letter_code
_entity_poly.pdbx_strand_id
1 'polypeptide(L)'
;MSDDVDPIFAPKAEDGSASASSRKRRRPDSSQSERDSADGLGAQVRAARNIGRDEAFYFDDGSCVLLVENTLFNVGVHRTMLSKDGSSFKMMFTLPQGSEPTEGTSDDIPIHLTGDSAKEFRNFLGALYALPPEMRALATDVSKLIDIARISNKYAFKSLETWALDAIQEYINHRPTPMPPFPFPFFTQPSLTATPILFGSESETITQLTRLMRLAQMCNHERLLNTMIGLLRQLMTTSPRYAYLAMSLSDELALRSLRGEAYLEVMHKTVVVKKGHAELGDIDEEGRLVVSSTEQLRLLTGYYRLSRAWERLRLTAPPIDHSPSCNATWHQPSCSQSWVEFWKEKTRGDAVLSLGLADVLGRLKQVQKDFDRWGSATYMHQDCRLAARRSILHLIKTVEDRLPDYFSEERDE
;
A
#
# COMPACT_ATOMS: atom_id res chain seq x y z
N MET A 1 47.07 -27.58 -44.05
CA MET A 1 47.76 -28.45 -43.07
C MET A 1 46.71 -28.81 -42.05
N SER A 2 45.78 -29.67 -42.45
CA SER A 2 45.80 -31.13 -42.24
C SER A 2 44.88 -31.40 -41.05
N ASP A 3 43.61 -31.72 -41.26
CA ASP A 3 43.05 -33.00 -41.75
C ASP A 3 42.80 -33.98 -40.59
N ASP A 4 41.79 -34.80 -40.86
CA ASP A 4 41.38 -36.06 -40.24
C ASP A 4 40.34 -36.01 -39.09
N VAL A 5 39.06 -36.36 -39.27
CA VAL A 5 38.34 -37.47 -39.97
C VAL A 5 37.85 -38.53 -38.98
N ASP A 6 36.50 -38.63 -38.94
CA ASP A 6 35.55 -39.73 -38.64
C ASP A 6 36.04 -41.20 -38.82
N PRO A 7 35.19 -42.25 -38.81
CA PRO A 7 34.05 -42.70 -37.96
C PRO A 7 34.30 -44.19 -37.54
N ILE A 8 33.25 -45.03 -37.33
CA ILE A 8 33.16 -46.54 -37.33
C ILE A 8 32.28 -46.98 -36.13
N PHE A 9 31.23 -47.81 -36.18
CA PHE A 9 30.64 -48.74 -37.16
C PHE A 9 29.21 -49.11 -36.71
N ALA A 10 28.27 -49.31 -37.65
CA ALA A 10 27.12 -50.22 -37.52
C ALA A 10 27.47 -51.56 -38.20
N PRO A 11 26.55 -52.49 -38.49
CA PRO A 11 25.62 -53.30 -37.68
C PRO A 11 25.93 -54.82 -37.82
N LYS A 12 25.16 -55.72 -37.19
CA LYS A 12 24.89 -57.06 -37.77
C LYS A 12 23.67 -57.76 -37.13
N ALA A 13 22.83 -58.28 -38.02
CA ALA A 13 21.67 -59.14 -37.79
C ALA A 13 22.09 -60.62 -37.63
N GLU A 14 21.21 -61.45 -37.07
CA GLU A 14 21.00 -62.81 -37.58
C GLU A 14 19.63 -63.39 -37.18
N ASP A 15 19.08 -64.13 -38.14
CA ASP A 15 17.73 -64.69 -38.27
C ASP A 15 17.50 -65.99 -37.48
N GLY A 16 16.21 -66.32 -37.28
CA GLY A 16 15.77 -67.65 -36.86
C GLY A 16 14.25 -67.86 -36.94
N SER A 17 13.76 -68.29 -38.11
CA SER A 17 12.40 -68.85 -38.33
C SER A 17 12.15 -70.13 -37.48
N ALA A 18 10.95 -70.64 -37.16
CA ALA A 18 9.70 -70.73 -37.89
C ALA A 18 8.52 -71.25 -37.02
N SER A 19 7.33 -71.12 -37.59
CA SER A 19 6.17 -72.05 -37.52
C SER A 19 4.87 -71.52 -36.89
N ALA A 20 3.81 -71.72 -37.66
CA ALA A 20 2.48 -71.19 -37.51
C ALA A 20 1.60 -72.06 -36.60
N SER A 21 0.62 -71.44 -35.94
CA SER A 21 -0.67 -72.08 -35.67
C SER A 21 -1.78 -71.06 -35.56
N SER A 22 -2.71 -71.14 -36.51
CA SER A 22 -3.92 -70.36 -36.60
C SER A 22 -4.95 -70.89 -35.58
N ARG A 23 -5.36 -70.05 -34.61
CA ARG A 23 -6.61 -70.28 -33.84
C ARG A 23 -7.35 -68.96 -33.60
N LYS A 24 -8.37 -68.78 -34.43
CA LYS A 24 -9.53 -67.88 -34.34
C LYS A 24 -10.05 -67.78 -32.89
N ARG A 25 -10.02 -66.59 -32.27
CA ARG A 25 -10.79 -66.28 -31.05
C ARG A 25 -11.40 -64.87 -31.09
N ARG A 26 -12.74 -64.88 -31.19
CA ARG A 26 -13.75 -63.94 -30.68
C ARG A 26 -13.28 -62.59 -30.12
N ARG A 27 -13.77 -61.50 -30.72
CA ARG A 27 -13.98 -60.20 -30.03
C ARG A 27 -14.93 -60.39 -28.84
N PRO A 28 -14.60 -59.94 -27.63
CA PRO A 28 -15.58 -59.49 -26.67
C PRO A 28 -15.68 -57.96 -26.71
N ASP A 29 -16.90 -57.51 -26.88
CA ASP A 29 -17.42 -56.19 -26.60
C ASP A 29 -17.11 -55.82 -25.15
N SER A 30 -16.38 -54.73 -24.92
CA SER A 30 -16.08 -54.19 -23.58
C SER A 30 -16.37 -52.70 -23.56
N SER A 31 -17.65 -52.36 -23.61
CA SER A 31 -18.17 -50.98 -23.53
C SER A 31 -18.81 -50.67 -22.17
N GLN A 32 -18.37 -51.33 -21.09
CA GLN A 32 -18.95 -51.12 -19.74
C GLN A 32 -17.98 -51.11 -18.54
N SER A 33 -16.65 -51.20 -18.70
CA SER A 33 -15.73 -51.25 -17.54
C SER A 33 -14.90 -49.99 -17.25
N GLU A 34 -15.05 -48.91 -18.04
CA GLU A 34 -14.26 -47.67 -17.83
C GLU A 34 -14.93 -46.65 -16.89
N ARG A 35 -16.21 -46.81 -16.55
CA ARG A 35 -16.92 -45.86 -15.66
C ARG A 35 -16.69 -46.11 -14.17
N ASP A 36 -16.50 -47.36 -13.75
CA ASP A 36 -16.24 -47.69 -12.34
C ASP A 36 -14.79 -47.40 -11.89
N SER A 37 -13.85 -47.24 -12.84
CA SER A 37 -12.44 -46.98 -12.52
C SER A 37 -12.12 -45.50 -12.28
N ALA A 38 -12.93 -44.58 -12.82
CA ALA A 38 -12.77 -43.14 -12.59
C ALA A 38 -13.30 -42.72 -11.20
N ASP A 39 -14.38 -43.35 -10.73
CA ASP A 39 -15.01 -43.09 -9.43
C ASP A 39 -14.08 -43.48 -8.25
N GLY A 40 -13.30 -44.55 -8.44
CA GLY A 40 -12.28 -45.00 -7.48
C GLY A 40 -11.05 -44.10 -7.39
N LEU A 41 -10.63 -43.46 -8.49
CA LEU A 41 -9.47 -42.57 -8.50
C LEU A 41 -9.78 -41.22 -7.81
N GLY A 42 -10.97 -40.66 -8.05
CA GLY A 42 -11.43 -39.43 -7.39
C GLY A 42 -11.53 -39.58 -5.87
N ALA A 43 -12.10 -40.69 -5.41
CA ALA A 43 -12.17 -41.03 -3.99
C ALA A 43 -10.79 -41.24 -3.34
N GLN A 44 -9.83 -41.85 -4.06
CA GLN A 44 -8.47 -42.07 -3.56
C GLN A 44 -7.66 -40.77 -3.46
N VAL A 45 -7.84 -39.82 -4.39
CA VAL A 45 -7.19 -38.49 -4.31
C VAL A 45 -7.75 -37.65 -3.15
N ARG A 46 -9.06 -37.76 -2.87
CA ARG A 46 -9.71 -37.08 -1.72
C ARG A 46 -9.20 -37.57 -0.37
N ALA A 47 -9.10 -38.90 -0.21
CA ALA A 47 -8.59 -39.52 1.01
C ALA A 47 -7.11 -39.19 1.26
N ALA A 48 -6.31 -39.04 0.20
CA ALA A 48 -4.89 -38.67 0.30
C ALA A 48 -4.66 -37.19 0.66
N ARG A 49 -5.63 -36.30 0.42
CA ARG A 49 -5.50 -34.84 0.63
C ARG A 49 -6.34 -34.27 1.79
N ASN A 50 -7.06 -35.11 2.53
CA ASN A 50 -7.91 -34.71 3.65
C ASN A 50 -8.89 -33.57 3.27
N ILE A 51 -9.51 -33.71 2.10
CA ILE A 51 -10.43 -32.71 1.54
C ILE A 51 -11.78 -32.83 2.27
N GLY A 52 -12.20 -31.76 2.94
CA GLY A 52 -13.47 -31.67 3.66
C GLY A 52 -14.49 -30.77 2.94
N ARG A 53 -15.78 -30.98 3.17
CA ARG A 53 -16.84 -30.06 2.72
C ARG A 53 -17.03 -28.95 3.77
N ASP A 54 -17.28 -27.73 3.33
CA ASP A 54 -17.60 -26.63 4.23
C ASP A 54 -18.98 -26.83 4.87
N GLU A 55 -19.11 -26.58 6.17
CA GLU A 55 -20.38 -26.78 6.89
C GLU A 55 -21.44 -25.71 6.55
N ALA A 56 -21.01 -24.49 6.19
CA ALA A 56 -21.92 -23.35 6.01
C ALA A 56 -22.25 -23.08 4.54
N PHE A 57 -21.31 -23.38 3.62
CA PHE A 57 -21.42 -23.04 2.20
C PHE A 57 -21.23 -24.25 1.28
N TYR A 58 -21.79 -25.38 1.67
CA TYR A 58 -21.99 -26.55 0.82
C TYR A 58 -23.48 -26.82 0.70
N PHE A 59 -24.10 -26.28 -0.36
CA PHE A 59 -25.52 -26.45 -0.61
C PHE A 59 -25.79 -27.70 -1.45
N ASP A 60 -26.77 -28.53 -1.08
CA ASP A 60 -27.14 -29.72 -1.86
C ASP A 60 -27.69 -29.38 -3.25
N ASP A 61 -28.24 -28.17 -3.42
CA ASP A 61 -28.76 -27.61 -4.68
C ASP A 61 -27.74 -26.68 -5.39
N GLY A 62 -26.48 -26.68 -4.96
CA GLY A 62 -25.44 -25.87 -5.57
C GLY A 62 -25.11 -26.28 -7.01
N SER A 63 -24.78 -25.30 -7.85
CA SER A 63 -24.52 -25.47 -9.29
C SER A 63 -23.04 -25.35 -9.67
N CYS A 64 -22.17 -25.17 -8.67
CA CYS A 64 -20.73 -24.97 -8.87
C CYS A 64 -19.94 -25.40 -7.62
N VAL A 65 -19.12 -26.45 -7.77
CA VAL A 65 -18.20 -26.91 -6.74
C VAL A 65 -16.82 -26.27 -6.91
N LEU A 66 -16.36 -25.57 -5.87
CA LEU A 66 -15.06 -24.89 -5.81
C LEU A 66 -14.21 -25.54 -4.72
N LEU A 67 -12.93 -25.78 -5.01
CA LEU A 67 -11.95 -26.23 -4.02
C LEU A 67 -11.01 -25.08 -3.66
N VAL A 68 -11.00 -24.69 -2.40
CA VAL A 68 -10.08 -23.70 -1.82
C VAL A 68 -9.29 -24.37 -0.70
N GLU A 69 -7.95 -24.35 -0.80
CA GLU A 69 -7.07 -25.17 0.05
C GLU A 69 -7.51 -26.64 0.06
N ASN A 70 -8.01 -27.13 1.21
CA ASN A 70 -8.53 -28.49 1.39
C ASN A 70 -10.05 -28.49 1.68
N THR A 71 -10.76 -27.41 1.33
CA THR A 71 -12.20 -27.25 1.61
C THR A 71 -13.01 -27.09 0.34
N LEU A 72 -14.02 -27.95 0.17
CA LEU A 72 -15.00 -27.88 -0.92
C LEU A 72 -16.16 -26.97 -0.53
N PHE A 73 -16.45 -26.04 -1.43
CA PHE A 73 -17.60 -25.15 -1.39
C PHE A 73 -18.53 -25.51 -2.54
N ASN A 74 -19.76 -25.94 -2.25
CA ASN A 74 -20.78 -26.09 -3.28
C ASN A 74 -21.70 -24.89 -3.24
N VAL A 75 -21.46 -23.94 -4.16
CA VAL A 75 -22.04 -22.60 -4.12
C VAL A 75 -22.88 -22.31 -5.35
N GLY A 76 -23.96 -21.56 -5.13
CA GLY A 76 -24.80 -21.03 -6.19
C GLY A 76 -25.99 -21.92 -6.50
N VAL A 77 -27.17 -21.56 -5.99
CA VAL A 77 -28.47 -22.03 -6.48
C VAL A 77 -28.58 -21.81 -8.01
N HIS A 78 -27.91 -20.77 -8.54
CA HIS A 78 -27.60 -20.59 -9.95
C HIS A 78 -26.22 -19.91 -10.11
N ARG A 79 -25.39 -20.31 -11.08
CA ARG A 79 -24.11 -19.67 -11.50
C ARG A 79 -24.17 -18.15 -11.66
N THR A 80 -25.38 -17.59 -11.70
CA THR A 80 -25.71 -16.16 -11.73
C THR A 80 -25.13 -15.38 -10.54
N MET A 81 -25.13 -15.93 -9.32
CA MET A 81 -24.58 -15.23 -8.14
C MET A 81 -23.07 -14.99 -8.25
N LEU A 82 -22.34 -16.02 -8.67
CA LEU A 82 -20.91 -15.91 -8.93
C LEU A 82 -20.60 -15.11 -10.20
N SER A 83 -21.56 -14.98 -11.13
CA SER A 83 -21.41 -14.18 -12.36
C SER A 83 -21.80 -12.70 -12.20
N LYS A 84 -22.19 -12.27 -10.99
CA LYS A 84 -22.52 -10.87 -10.70
C LYS A 84 -21.32 -9.96 -10.96
N ASP A 85 -21.61 -8.69 -11.22
CA ASP A 85 -20.61 -7.63 -11.42
C ASP A 85 -19.58 -7.85 -12.55
N GLY A 86 -19.81 -8.81 -13.44
CA GLY A 86 -18.83 -9.14 -14.47
C GLY A 86 -17.56 -9.77 -13.89
N SER A 87 -17.70 -10.49 -12.77
CA SER A 87 -16.62 -11.25 -12.12
C SER A 87 -15.84 -12.13 -13.10
N SER A 88 -14.64 -12.53 -12.69
CA SER A 88 -13.84 -13.50 -13.45
C SER A 88 -14.56 -14.84 -13.66
N PHE A 89 -15.44 -15.23 -12.72
CA PHE A 89 -16.25 -16.44 -12.84
C PHE A 89 -17.24 -16.36 -14.01
N LYS A 90 -17.78 -15.18 -14.33
CA LYS A 90 -18.63 -15.00 -15.51
C LYS A 90 -17.89 -15.41 -16.78
N MET A 91 -16.65 -14.96 -16.95
CA MET A 91 -15.82 -15.33 -18.10
C MET A 91 -15.56 -16.84 -18.12
N MET A 92 -15.20 -17.41 -16.97
CA MET A 92 -14.95 -18.85 -16.83
C MET A 92 -16.15 -19.71 -17.24
N PHE A 93 -17.37 -19.30 -16.91
CA PHE A 93 -18.59 -20.03 -17.29
C PHE A 93 -19.02 -19.81 -18.74
N THR A 94 -18.57 -18.75 -19.41
CA THR A 94 -18.92 -18.44 -20.80
C THR A 94 -17.98 -19.03 -21.84
N LEU A 95 -16.80 -19.52 -21.44
CA LEU A 95 -15.84 -20.14 -22.36
C LEU A 95 -16.37 -21.50 -22.86
N PRO A 96 -16.26 -21.80 -24.16
CA PRO A 96 -16.69 -23.08 -24.72
C PRO A 96 -15.85 -24.20 -24.10
N GLN A 97 -16.50 -25.06 -23.34
CA GLN A 97 -15.87 -26.22 -22.75
C GLN A 97 -15.79 -27.31 -23.82
N GLY A 98 -14.62 -27.93 -23.96
CA GLY A 98 -14.39 -29.01 -24.93
C GLY A 98 -15.19 -30.28 -24.61
N SER A 99 -14.78 -31.40 -25.18
CA SER A 99 -15.42 -32.72 -24.99
C SER A 99 -15.17 -33.37 -23.62
N GLU A 100 -14.50 -32.69 -22.70
CA GLU A 100 -14.18 -33.14 -21.33
C GLU A 100 -15.34 -32.76 -20.37
N PRO A 101 -15.51 -33.49 -19.24
CA PRO A 101 -16.52 -33.14 -18.24
C PRO A 101 -16.32 -31.72 -17.70
N THR A 102 -17.43 -30.97 -17.58
CA THR A 102 -17.45 -29.58 -17.12
C THR A 102 -16.86 -29.44 -15.72
N GLU A 103 -15.73 -28.74 -15.60
CA GLU A 103 -15.12 -28.40 -14.30
C GLU A 103 -16.13 -27.66 -13.41
N GLY A 104 -16.17 -28.04 -12.13
CA GLY A 104 -17.07 -27.51 -11.11
C GLY A 104 -18.46 -28.15 -11.06
N THR A 105 -18.72 -29.25 -11.77
CA THR A 105 -20.02 -29.95 -11.73
C THR A 105 -20.15 -31.02 -10.65
N SER A 106 -19.03 -31.50 -10.12
CA SER A 106 -19.01 -32.49 -9.04
C SER A 106 -17.80 -32.30 -8.15
N ASP A 107 -17.84 -32.92 -6.98
CA ASP A 107 -16.73 -32.99 -6.05
C ASP A 107 -15.49 -33.68 -6.65
N ASP A 108 -15.64 -34.47 -7.73
CA ASP A 108 -14.54 -35.21 -8.37
C ASP A 108 -13.75 -34.32 -9.32
N ILE A 109 -14.40 -33.28 -9.82
CA ILE A 109 -13.84 -32.32 -10.77
C ILE A 109 -14.21 -30.90 -10.31
N PRO A 110 -13.75 -30.45 -9.12
CA PRO A 110 -14.05 -29.11 -8.64
C PRO A 110 -13.18 -28.07 -9.36
N ILE A 111 -13.61 -26.81 -9.35
CA ILE A 111 -12.76 -25.70 -9.80
C ILE A 111 -11.74 -25.38 -8.72
N HIS A 112 -10.46 -25.47 -9.07
CA HIS A 112 -9.37 -25.22 -8.12
C HIS A 112 -9.04 -23.72 -8.01
N LEU A 113 -9.30 -23.13 -6.84
CA LEU A 113 -8.94 -21.76 -6.52
C LEU A 113 -7.65 -21.72 -5.73
N THR A 114 -6.52 -21.53 -6.44
CA THR A 114 -5.20 -21.50 -5.81
C THR A 114 -4.87 -20.14 -5.20
N GLY A 115 -4.26 -20.15 -4.01
CA GLY A 115 -3.72 -18.97 -3.34
C GLY A 115 -4.69 -18.20 -2.44
N ASP A 116 -5.90 -18.71 -2.22
CA ASP A 116 -6.85 -18.16 -1.24
C ASP A 116 -6.96 -19.08 -0.03
N SER A 117 -7.21 -18.51 1.15
CA SER A 117 -7.55 -19.32 2.32
C SER A 117 -9.04 -19.67 2.33
N ALA A 118 -9.38 -20.88 2.77
CA ALA A 118 -10.77 -21.29 2.97
C ALA A 118 -11.51 -20.35 3.93
N LYS A 119 -10.81 -19.77 4.93
CA LYS A 119 -11.39 -18.80 5.87
C LYS A 119 -11.80 -17.49 5.17
N GLU A 120 -10.93 -16.96 4.32
CA GLU A 120 -11.16 -15.70 3.63
C GLU A 120 -12.25 -15.85 2.58
N PHE A 121 -12.23 -16.97 1.85
CA PHE A 121 -13.27 -17.31 0.90
C PHE A 121 -14.63 -17.49 1.57
N ARG A 122 -14.68 -18.09 2.76
CA ARG A 122 -15.91 -18.18 3.58
C ARG A 122 -16.44 -16.80 3.98
N ASN A 123 -15.58 -15.87 4.39
CA ASN A 123 -15.98 -14.49 4.70
C ASN A 123 -16.55 -13.79 3.46
N PHE A 124 -15.93 -13.98 2.30
CA PHE A 124 -16.42 -13.47 1.02
C PHE A 124 -17.80 -14.04 0.65
N LEU A 125 -17.99 -15.35 0.73
CA LEU A 125 -19.28 -15.99 0.46
C LEU A 125 -20.34 -15.50 1.45
N GLY A 126 -20.00 -15.36 2.73
CA GLY A 126 -20.86 -14.76 3.73
C GLY A 126 -21.33 -13.36 3.32
N ALA A 127 -20.45 -12.52 2.80
CA ALA A 127 -20.82 -11.19 2.30
C ALA A 127 -21.65 -11.25 1.00
N LEU A 128 -21.37 -12.20 0.11
CA LEU A 128 -22.05 -12.35 -1.18
C LEU A 128 -23.51 -12.82 -1.02
N TYR A 129 -23.76 -13.66 -0.01
CA TYR A 129 -25.10 -14.19 0.32
C TYR A 129 -25.82 -13.42 1.44
N ALA A 130 -25.13 -12.47 2.10
CA ALA A 130 -25.67 -11.74 3.23
C ALA A 130 -26.91 -10.92 2.89
N LEU A 131 -27.89 -10.92 3.80
CA LEU A 131 -28.98 -9.97 3.82
C LEU A 131 -28.55 -8.63 4.46
N PRO A 132 -29.28 -7.51 4.25
CA PRO A 132 -28.86 -6.20 4.77
C PRO A 132 -28.53 -6.14 6.28
N PRO A 133 -29.23 -6.84 7.19
CA PRO A 133 -28.84 -6.89 8.60
C PRO A 133 -27.51 -7.60 8.85
N GLU A 134 -27.23 -8.66 8.10
CA GLU A 134 -25.99 -9.44 8.19
C GLU A 134 -24.81 -8.67 7.63
N MET A 135 -25.01 -7.91 6.55
CA MET A 135 -24.01 -6.98 6.03
C MET A 135 -23.60 -5.96 7.09
N ARG A 136 -24.56 -5.43 7.86
CA ARG A 136 -24.25 -4.50 8.96
C ARG A 136 -23.45 -5.17 10.07
N ALA A 137 -23.76 -6.41 10.42
CA ALA A 137 -22.98 -7.16 11.40
C ALA A 137 -21.54 -7.40 10.90
N LEU A 138 -21.38 -7.72 9.62
CA LEU A 138 -20.08 -7.95 8.98
C LEU A 138 -19.23 -6.67 8.91
N ALA A 139 -19.87 -5.51 8.75
CA ALA A 139 -19.22 -4.20 8.75
C ALA A 139 -18.55 -3.81 10.09
N THR A 140 -18.78 -4.58 11.17
CA THR A 140 -18.16 -4.32 12.48
C THR A 140 -16.78 -4.97 12.67
N ASP A 141 -16.43 -5.95 11.83
CA ASP A 141 -15.20 -6.72 11.93
C ASP A 141 -14.24 -6.37 10.79
N VAL A 142 -13.26 -5.50 11.08
CA VAL A 142 -12.26 -5.03 10.11
C VAL A 142 -11.47 -6.19 9.49
N SER A 143 -11.20 -7.25 10.25
CA SER A 143 -10.43 -8.38 9.72
C SER A 143 -11.21 -9.10 8.61
N LYS A 144 -12.53 -9.30 8.82
CA LYS A 144 -13.40 -9.89 7.79
C LYS A 144 -13.54 -8.96 6.60
N LEU A 145 -13.67 -7.65 6.80
CA LEU A 145 -13.75 -6.69 5.70
C LEU A 145 -12.48 -6.68 4.84
N ILE A 146 -11.29 -6.81 5.46
CA ILE A 146 -10.01 -6.97 4.74
C ILE A 146 -10.03 -8.23 3.88
N ASP A 147 -10.45 -9.37 4.44
CA ASP A 147 -10.56 -10.63 3.71
C ASP A 147 -11.51 -10.51 2.51
N ILE A 148 -12.69 -9.92 2.72
CA ILE A 148 -13.71 -9.72 1.69
C ILE A 148 -13.18 -8.82 0.57
N ALA A 149 -12.61 -7.66 0.91
CA ALA A 149 -12.06 -6.74 -0.08
C ALA A 149 -10.97 -7.40 -0.94
N ARG A 150 -10.10 -8.21 -0.33
CA ARG A 150 -9.01 -8.89 -1.03
C ARG A 150 -9.51 -9.94 -2.02
N ILE A 151 -10.44 -10.80 -1.59
CA ILE A 151 -11.04 -11.83 -2.46
C ILE A 151 -11.91 -11.16 -3.55
N SER A 152 -12.69 -10.14 -3.20
CA SER A 152 -13.48 -9.38 -4.17
C SER A 152 -12.62 -8.71 -5.24
N ASN A 153 -11.48 -8.12 -4.87
CA ASN A 153 -10.53 -7.55 -5.83
C ASN A 153 -9.96 -8.64 -6.77
N LYS A 154 -9.51 -9.78 -6.21
CA LYS A 154 -8.94 -10.91 -6.98
C LYS A 154 -9.91 -11.44 -8.04
N TYR A 155 -11.18 -11.61 -7.68
CA TYR A 155 -12.22 -12.15 -8.57
C TYR A 155 -13.06 -11.08 -9.27
N ALA A 156 -12.66 -9.80 -9.18
CA ALA A 156 -13.28 -8.65 -9.82
C ALA A 156 -14.75 -8.36 -9.42
N PHE A 157 -15.14 -8.62 -8.17
CA PHE A 157 -16.43 -8.23 -7.60
C PHE A 157 -16.39 -6.78 -7.08
N LYS A 158 -16.43 -5.82 -8.01
CA LYS A 158 -16.22 -4.39 -7.71
C LYS A 158 -17.21 -3.80 -6.71
N SER A 159 -18.50 -4.19 -6.74
CA SER A 159 -19.48 -3.60 -5.81
C SER A 159 -19.21 -4.04 -4.37
N LEU A 160 -18.87 -5.32 -4.18
CA LEU A 160 -18.56 -5.89 -2.88
C LEU A 160 -17.21 -5.41 -2.35
N GLU A 161 -16.23 -5.25 -3.24
CA GLU A 161 -14.94 -4.61 -2.93
C GLU A 161 -15.15 -3.17 -2.44
N THR A 162 -15.87 -2.35 -3.20
CA THR A 162 -16.13 -0.95 -2.83
C THR A 162 -16.88 -0.86 -1.50
N TRP A 163 -17.91 -1.68 -1.31
CA TRP A 163 -18.65 -1.76 -0.04
C TRP A 163 -17.74 -2.10 1.14
N ALA A 164 -16.87 -3.10 1.02
CA ALA A 164 -15.99 -3.52 2.10
C ALA A 164 -14.98 -2.42 2.46
N LEU A 165 -14.43 -1.72 1.46
CA LEU A 165 -13.46 -0.63 1.66
C LEU A 165 -14.11 0.62 2.25
N ASP A 166 -15.32 0.98 1.80
CA ASP A 166 -16.09 2.09 2.38
C ASP A 166 -16.47 1.77 3.85
N ALA A 167 -16.86 0.53 4.16
CA ALA A 167 -17.17 0.11 5.52
C ALA A 167 -15.93 0.19 6.44
N ILE A 168 -14.74 -0.18 5.94
CA ILE A 168 -13.47 0.00 6.66
C ILE A 168 -13.22 1.49 6.92
N GLN A 169 -13.37 2.33 5.89
CA GLN A 169 -13.14 3.77 6.01
C GLN A 169 -14.10 4.39 7.04
N GLU A 170 -15.37 4.01 7.00
CA GLU A 170 -16.39 4.44 7.93
C GLU A 170 -16.05 4.00 9.36
N TYR A 171 -15.65 2.74 9.56
CA TYR A 171 -15.23 2.22 10.86
C TYR A 171 -14.07 3.03 11.45
N ILE A 172 -13.08 3.37 10.62
CA ILE A 172 -11.90 4.15 11.00
C ILE A 172 -12.30 5.59 11.39
N ASN A 173 -13.20 6.21 10.63
CA ASN A 173 -13.65 7.58 10.88
C ASN A 173 -14.61 7.70 12.06
N HIS A 174 -15.41 6.66 12.33
CA HIS A 174 -16.47 6.69 13.34
C HIS A 174 -16.08 6.11 14.69
N ARG A 175 -14.86 5.62 14.91
CA ARG A 175 -14.42 5.24 16.26
C ARG A 175 -14.41 6.49 17.15
N PRO A 176 -15.38 6.66 18.06
CA PRO A 176 -15.32 7.74 19.03
C PRO A 176 -14.17 7.38 19.97
N THR A 177 -13.36 8.37 20.35
CA THR A 177 -12.52 8.24 21.54
C THR A 177 -13.36 7.61 22.66
N PRO A 178 -12.91 6.54 23.34
CA PRO A 178 -13.60 6.09 24.53
C PRO A 178 -13.63 7.27 25.49
N MET A 179 -14.80 7.88 25.68
CA MET A 179 -14.99 8.84 26.76
C MET A 179 -14.61 8.10 28.05
N PRO A 180 -13.69 8.62 28.85
CA PRO A 180 -13.49 8.07 30.18
C PRO A 180 -14.85 8.16 30.91
N PRO A 181 -15.26 7.13 31.66
CA PRO A 181 -16.46 7.21 32.48
C PRO A 181 -16.17 8.26 33.57
N PHE A 182 -16.52 9.51 33.32
CA PHE A 182 -16.52 10.52 34.36
C PHE A 182 -17.53 10.10 35.42
N PRO A 183 -17.14 10.24 36.69
CA PRO A 183 -17.74 11.32 37.43
C PRO A 183 -16.61 12.21 37.97
N PHE A 184 -16.65 13.51 37.68
CA PHE A 184 -16.54 14.61 38.66
C PHE A 184 -16.36 15.94 37.92
N PRO A 185 -17.03 17.01 38.39
CA PRO A 185 -17.04 18.31 37.73
C PRO A 185 -15.84 19.17 38.17
N PHE A 186 -15.52 20.16 37.32
CA PHE A 186 -14.54 21.24 37.52
C PHE A 186 -13.07 20.82 37.44
N PHE A 187 -12.44 21.04 36.29
CA PHE A 187 -11.25 21.89 36.16
C PHE A 187 -10.97 22.15 34.67
N THR A 188 -10.45 23.34 34.41
CA THR A 188 -10.16 23.98 33.12
C THR A 188 -9.26 23.16 32.20
N GLN A 189 -9.56 23.25 30.89
CA GLN A 189 -8.81 22.62 29.79
C GLN A 189 -7.29 22.78 29.91
N PRO A 190 -6.56 21.73 29.52
CA PRO A 190 -5.68 21.87 28.38
C PRO A 190 -6.18 20.97 27.25
N SER A 191 -6.12 21.49 26.03
CA SER A 191 -6.37 20.78 24.79
C SER A 191 -5.47 19.53 24.72
N LEU A 192 -5.99 18.39 25.19
CA LEU A 192 -5.45 17.08 24.85
C LEU A 192 -6.00 16.75 23.46
N THR A 193 -5.14 16.93 22.46
CA THR A 193 -5.33 16.37 21.12
C THR A 193 -5.62 14.89 21.27
N ALA A 194 -6.86 14.50 21.02
CA ALA A 194 -7.30 13.11 21.01
C ALA A 194 -6.44 12.31 20.01
N THR A 195 -5.53 11.49 20.52
CA THR A 195 -4.83 10.50 19.70
C THR A 195 -5.83 9.46 19.21
N PRO A 196 -5.95 9.21 17.89
CA PRO A 196 -6.77 8.11 17.41
C PRO A 196 -6.09 6.79 17.81
N ILE A 197 -6.52 6.17 18.91
CA ILE A 197 -6.03 4.86 19.32
C ILE A 197 -6.64 3.81 18.37
N LEU A 198 -5.86 3.43 17.37
CA LEU A 198 -6.15 2.36 16.43
C LEU A 198 -5.55 1.05 16.97
N PHE A 199 -6.39 0.00 17.06
CA PHE A 199 -6.01 -1.41 17.27
C PHE A 199 -5.02 -1.70 18.42
N GLY A 200 -5.53 -1.85 19.66
CA GLY A 200 -4.80 -2.54 20.73
C GLY A 200 -3.40 -1.98 21.02
N SER A 201 -2.40 -2.87 20.95
CA SER A 201 -0.98 -2.52 21.19
C SER A 201 -0.34 -1.82 19.98
N GLU A 202 0.73 -1.04 20.18
CA GLU A 202 1.46 -0.36 19.10
C GLU A 202 1.82 -1.31 17.93
N SER A 203 2.25 -2.54 18.24
CA SER A 203 2.59 -3.55 17.23
C SER A 203 1.38 -3.99 16.40
N GLU A 204 0.20 -4.06 17.01
CA GLU A 204 -1.04 -4.42 16.33
C GLU A 204 -1.50 -3.28 15.43
N THR A 205 -1.41 -2.03 15.92
CA THR A 205 -1.65 -0.82 15.11
C THR A 205 -0.77 -0.80 13.86
N ILE A 206 0.54 -1.02 14.01
CA ILE A 206 1.50 -1.04 12.90
C ILE A 206 1.11 -2.11 11.87
N THR A 207 0.76 -3.30 12.33
CA THR A 207 0.35 -4.41 11.47
C THR A 207 -0.92 -4.08 10.70
N GLN A 208 -1.91 -3.49 11.36
CA GLN A 208 -3.18 -3.13 10.73
C GLN A 208 -3.03 -1.96 9.75
N LEU A 209 -2.29 -0.91 10.11
CA LEU A 209 -1.98 0.21 9.21
C LEU A 209 -1.29 -0.29 7.94
N THR A 210 -0.29 -1.15 8.08
CA THR A 210 0.43 -1.79 6.96
C THR A 210 -0.52 -2.56 6.05
N ARG A 211 -1.35 -3.43 6.63
CA ARG A 211 -2.32 -4.26 5.88
C ARG A 211 -3.33 -3.39 5.14
N LEU A 212 -3.90 -2.40 5.80
CA LEU A 212 -4.91 -1.51 5.23
C LEU A 212 -4.37 -0.62 4.12
N MET A 213 -3.16 -0.07 4.27
CA MET A 213 -2.53 0.74 3.22
C MET A 213 -2.18 -0.10 1.99
N ARG A 214 -1.62 -1.30 2.18
CA ARG A 214 -1.37 -2.25 1.08
C ARG A 214 -2.66 -2.63 0.37
N LEU A 215 -3.71 -2.96 1.13
CA LEU A 215 -5.03 -3.29 0.58
C LEU A 215 -5.61 -2.12 -0.22
N ALA A 216 -5.58 -0.90 0.33
CA ALA A 216 -6.08 0.29 -0.33
C ALA A 216 -5.35 0.56 -1.65
N GLN A 217 -4.03 0.34 -1.69
CA GLN A 217 -3.23 0.46 -2.91
C GLN A 217 -3.56 -0.64 -3.93
N MET A 218 -3.66 -1.89 -3.49
CA MET A 218 -4.02 -3.04 -4.35
C MET A 218 -5.39 -2.86 -5.00
N CYS A 219 -6.35 -2.35 -4.24
CA CYS A 219 -7.71 -2.05 -4.71
C CYS A 219 -7.83 -0.71 -5.46
N ASN A 220 -6.74 0.06 -5.57
CA ASN A 220 -6.74 1.42 -6.11
C ASN A 220 -7.81 2.34 -5.48
N HIS A 221 -8.02 2.21 -4.17
CA HIS A 221 -9.06 2.93 -3.43
C HIS A 221 -8.50 4.19 -2.75
N GLU A 222 -8.46 5.28 -3.51
CA GLU A 222 -7.83 6.54 -3.10
C GLU A 222 -8.40 7.13 -1.80
N ARG A 223 -9.70 7.00 -1.55
CA ARG A 223 -10.35 7.59 -0.35
C ARG A 223 -9.83 6.94 0.94
N LEU A 224 -9.74 5.61 0.94
CA LEU A 224 -9.18 4.85 2.07
C LEU A 224 -7.70 5.16 2.22
N LEU A 225 -6.94 5.12 1.12
CA LEU A 225 -5.50 5.41 1.15
C LEU A 225 -5.20 6.81 1.71
N ASN A 226 -5.92 7.84 1.27
CA ASN A 226 -5.78 9.20 1.78
C ASN A 226 -6.16 9.32 3.27
N THR A 227 -7.19 8.59 3.71
CA THR A 227 -7.56 8.51 5.13
C THR A 227 -6.43 7.89 5.95
N MET A 228 -5.85 6.78 5.46
CA MET A 228 -4.72 6.11 6.11
C MET A 228 -3.46 6.97 6.16
N ILE A 229 -3.14 7.68 5.07
CA ILE A 229 -2.03 8.65 5.01
C ILE A 229 -2.25 9.76 6.05
N GLY A 230 -3.48 10.29 6.15
CA GLY A 230 -3.83 11.31 7.15
C GLY A 230 -3.63 10.83 8.59
N LEU A 231 -4.04 9.61 8.89
CA LEU A 231 -3.83 9.00 10.21
C LEU A 231 -2.36 8.76 10.52
N LEU A 232 -1.61 8.23 9.55
CA LEU A 232 -0.19 7.97 9.73
C LEU A 232 0.61 9.27 9.92
N ARG A 233 0.22 10.37 9.24
CA ARG A 233 0.77 11.72 9.48
C ARG A 233 0.55 12.22 10.91
N GLN A 234 -0.58 11.88 11.52
CA GLN A 234 -0.84 12.24 12.92
C GLN A 234 0.04 11.39 13.87
N LEU A 235 0.10 10.08 13.62
CA LEU A 235 0.80 9.12 14.48
C LEU A 235 2.33 9.24 14.42
N MET A 236 2.91 9.57 13.25
CA MET A 236 4.37 9.71 13.10
C MET A 236 4.98 10.77 14.03
N THR A 237 4.19 11.78 14.42
CA THR A 237 4.67 12.82 15.35
C THR A 237 4.72 12.36 16.80
N THR A 238 4.06 11.24 17.12
CA THR A 238 3.88 10.71 18.48
C THR A 238 4.93 9.67 18.85
N SER A 239 5.31 8.78 17.92
CA SER A 239 6.30 7.71 18.16
C SER A 239 7.25 7.58 16.97
N PRO A 240 8.57 7.37 17.20
CA PRO A 240 9.54 7.16 16.14
C PRO A 240 9.27 5.87 15.34
N ARG A 241 8.60 4.88 15.92
CA ARG A 241 8.17 3.66 15.23
C ARG A 241 7.14 3.94 14.14
N TYR A 242 6.20 4.86 14.39
CA TYR A 242 5.25 5.30 13.37
C TYR A 242 5.91 6.15 12.29
N ALA A 243 6.92 6.97 12.64
CA ALA A 243 7.71 7.71 11.66
C ALA A 243 8.49 6.75 10.74
N TYR A 244 9.10 5.72 11.31
CA TYR A 244 9.74 4.65 10.54
C TYR A 244 8.74 3.90 9.65
N LEU A 245 7.57 3.54 10.19
CA LEU A 245 6.51 2.89 9.40
C LEU A 245 6.10 3.76 8.21
N ALA A 246 5.92 5.07 8.43
CA ALA A 246 5.58 6.01 7.37
C ALA A 246 6.67 6.08 6.29
N MET A 247 7.94 6.11 6.71
CA MET A 247 9.08 6.10 5.81
C MET A 247 9.09 4.82 4.96
N SER A 248 9.02 3.65 5.60
CA SER A 248 9.02 2.34 4.93
C SER A 248 7.85 2.17 3.96
N LEU A 249 6.62 2.49 4.38
CA LEU A 249 5.43 2.35 3.53
C LEU A 249 5.42 3.35 2.39
N SER A 250 5.95 4.56 2.60
CA SER A 250 6.04 5.55 1.52
C SER A 250 7.03 5.16 0.43
N ASP A 251 8.06 4.39 0.78
CA ASP A 251 8.99 3.81 -0.19
C ASP A 251 8.38 2.61 -0.90
N GLU A 252 7.80 1.67 -0.14
CA GLU A 252 7.17 0.47 -0.68
C GLU A 252 6.01 0.78 -1.65
N LEU A 253 5.12 1.70 -1.25
CA LEU A 253 3.92 2.05 -2.01
C LEU A 253 4.11 3.28 -2.91
N ALA A 254 5.34 3.78 -3.04
CA ALA A 254 5.70 4.97 -3.81
C ALA A 254 4.85 6.24 -3.48
N LEU A 255 4.50 6.42 -2.21
CA LEU A 255 3.65 7.53 -1.74
C LEU A 255 4.44 8.83 -1.62
N ARG A 256 4.56 9.55 -2.75
CA ARG A 256 5.30 10.82 -2.83
C ARG A 256 4.83 11.84 -1.80
N SER A 257 3.52 11.94 -1.54
CA SER A 257 2.96 12.90 -0.58
C SER A 257 3.41 12.66 0.87
N LEU A 258 3.71 11.41 1.24
CA LEU A 258 4.11 11.05 2.61
C LEU A 258 5.63 10.96 2.76
N ARG A 259 6.33 10.54 1.70
CA ARG A 259 7.76 10.22 1.74
C ARG A 259 8.60 11.34 2.32
N GLY A 260 8.50 12.54 1.76
CA GLY A 260 9.31 13.68 2.20
C GLY A 260 9.11 14.01 3.68
N GLU A 261 7.85 14.03 4.12
CA GLU A 261 7.48 14.31 5.53
C GLU A 261 8.03 13.22 6.46
N ALA A 262 7.88 11.95 6.09
CA ALA A 262 8.33 10.82 6.89
C ALA A 262 9.86 10.82 7.08
N TYR A 263 10.61 11.03 6.01
CA TYR A 263 12.07 11.11 6.06
C TYR A 263 12.56 12.30 6.88
N LEU A 264 11.91 13.47 6.76
CA LEU A 264 12.25 14.66 7.55
C LEU A 264 12.00 14.44 9.04
N GLU A 265 10.89 13.79 9.39
CA GLU A 265 10.54 13.50 10.78
C GLU A 265 11.53 12.53 11.43
N VAL A 266 11.88 11.45 10.73
CA VAL A 266 12.92 10.49 11.17
C VAL A 266 14.25 11.23 11.35
N MET A 267 14.65 12.08 10.40
CA MET A 267 15.89 12.84 10.47
C MET A 267 15.95 13.83 11.65
N HIS A 268 14.83 14.48 11.99
CA HIS A 268 14.80 15.50 13.04
C HIS A 268 14.64 14.93 14.45
N LYS A 269 13.90 13.84 14.61
CA LYS A 269 13.50 13.33 15.93
C LYS A 269 14.21 12.06 16.37
N THR A 270 14.96 11.42 15.47
CA THR A 270 15.58 10.13 15.80
C THR A 270 17.08 10.14 15.54
N VAL A 271 17.81 9.51 16.45
CA VAL A 271 19.19 9.09 16.19
C VAL A 271 19.09 7.73 15.53
N VAL A 272 19.79 7.55 14.42
CA VAL A 272 19.63 6.38 13.56
C VAL A 272 20.87 5.49 13.62
N VAL A 273 20.66 4.18 13.76
CA VAL A 273 21.72 3.18 13.85
C VAL A 273 21.55 2.14 12.75
N LYS A 274 22.69 1.74 12.17
CA LYS A 274 22.73 0.67 11.17
C LYS A 274 22.32 -0.66 11.80
N LYS A 275 21.48 -1.42 11.12
CA LYS A 275 21.05 -2.77 11.52
C LYS A 275 22.20 -3.62 12.09
N GLY A 276 22.08 -3.95 13.37
CA GLY A 276 22.86 -4.96 14.09
C GLY A 276 22.07 -6.26 14.24
N HIS A 277 21.90 -6.73 15.47
CA HIS A 277 21.06 -7.90 15.81
C HIS A 277 19.55 -7.59 15.96
N ALA A 278 19.17 -6.30 16.03
CA ALA A 278 17.79 -5.87 16.20
C ALA A 278 16.99 -5.85 14.88
N GLU A 279 15.66 -5.93 14.98
CA GLU A 279 14.75 -5.81 13.83
C GLU A 279 14.69 -4.37 13.31
N LEU A 280 14.32 -4.22 12.04
CA LEU A 280 14.21 -2.90 11.41
C LEU A 280 13.00 -2.15 11.96
N GLY A 281 13.17 -0.87 12.29
CA GLY A 281 12.13 -0.05 12.91
C GLY A 281 12.03 -0.18 14.43
N ASP A 282 12.81 -1.06 15.04
CA ASP A 282 12.94 -1.10 16.49
C ASP A 282 13.82 0.03 17.03
N ILE A 283 13.64 0.28 18.33
CA ILE A 283 14.43 1.23 19.09
C ILE A 283 15.42 0.40 19.92
N ASP A 284 16.72 0.70 19.79
CA ASP A 284 17.75 0.03 20.58
C ASP A 284 17.73 0.47 22.07
N GLU A 285 18.58 -0.15 22.88
CA GLU A 285 18.68 0.14 24.32
C GLU A 285 19.04 1.60 24.62
N GLU A 286 19.64 2.30 23.65
CA GLU A 286 20.01 3.72 23.74
C GLU A 286 18.95 4.67 23.16
N GLY A 287 17.78 4.17 22.74
CA GLY A 287 16.71 5.01 22.21
C GLY A 287 16.85 5.36 20.73
N ARG A 288 17.72 4.66 19.98
CA ARG A 288 18.04 4.95 18.58
C ARG A 288 17.27 4.02 17.64
N LEU A 289 16.81 4.58 16.52
CA LEU A 289 16.03 3.86 15.53
C LEU A 289 16.93 2.99 14.65
N VAL A 290 16.61 1.70 14.54
CA VAL A 290 17.33 0.73 13.73
C VAL A 290 16.83 0.78 12.29
N VAL A 291 17.72 1.12 11.35
CA VAL A 291 17.39 1.24 9.91
C VAL A 291 18.32 0.40 9.04
N SER A 292 17.91 0.19 7.79
CA SER A 292 18.74 -0.47 6.78
C SER A 292 19.88 0.42 6.27
N SER A 293 20.92 -0.19 5.69
CA SER A 293 22.04 0.57 5.12
C SER A 293 21.59 1.51 3.99
N THR A 294 20.58 1.10 3.22
CA THR A 294 20.01 1.88 2.11
C THR A 294 19.18 3.04 2.63
N GLU A 295 18.35 2.83 3.66
CA GLU A 295 17.60 3.92 4.32
C GLU A 295 18.54 4.93 4.97
N GLN A 296 19.60 4.46 5.64
CA GLN A 296 20.61 5.33 6.23
C GLN A 296 21.30 6.20 5.17
N LEU A 297 21.65 5.62 4.02
CA LEU A 297 22.25 6.36 2.90
C LEU A 297 21.27 7.43 2.36
N ARG A 298 19.98 7.11 2.23
CA ARG A 298 18.95 8.07 1.80
C ARG A 298 18.78 9.22 2.79
N LEU A 299 18.76 8.93 4.09
CA LEU A 299 18.72 9.95 5.15
C LEU A 299 19.93 10.89 5.08
N LEU A 300 21.15 10.35 4.96
CA LEU A 300 22.37 11.15 4.85
C LEU A 300 22.42 11.98 3.56
N THR A 301 22.01 11.39 2.44
CA THR A 301 21.93 12.07 1.14
C THR A 301 20.93 13.21 1.19
N GLY A 302 19.75 12.96 1.76
CA GLY A 302 18.72 13.98 1.98
C GLY A 302 19.19 15.10 2.88
N TYR A 303 19.86 14.78 4.00
CA TYR A 303 20.45 15.79 4.89
C TYR A 303 21.43 16.70 4.14
N TYR A 304 22.33 16.11 3.35
CA TYR A 304 23.30 16.86 2.54
C TYR A 304 22.60 17.73 1.49
N ARG A 305 21.66 17.18 0.71
CA ARG A 305 20.96 17.92 -0.35
C ARG A 305 20.12 19.07 0.23
N LEU A 306 19.41 18.84 1.33
CA LEU A 306 18.62 19.88 2.02
C LEU A 306 19.51 20.99 2.59
N SER A 307 20.61 20.62 3.26
CA SER A 307 21.58 21.60 3.78
C SER A 307 22.15 22.45 2.65
N ARG A 308 22.51 21.83 1.52
CA ARG A 308 23.02 22.54 0.34
C ARG A 308 21.94 23.40 -0.36
N ALA A 309 20.68 22.97 -0.33
CA ALA A 309 19.57 23.77 -0.83
C ALA A 309 19.38 25.04 0.01
N TRP A 310 19.41 24.92 1.34
CA TRP A 310 19.37 26.10 2.23
C TRP A 310 20.52 27.07 1.96
N GLU A 311 21.74 26.55 1.79
CA GLU A 311 22.92 27.35 1.46
C GLU A 311 22.72 28.17 0.17
N ARG A 312 22.10 27.60 -0.86
CA ARG A 312 21.77 28.33 -2.09
C ARG A 312 20.67 29.38 -1.87
N LEU A 313 19.63 29.03 -1.12
CA LEU A 313 18.48 29.89 -0.85
C LEU A 313 18.86 31.12 -0.02
N ARG A 314 19.74 30.99 0.99
CA ARG A 314 20.16 32.14 1.81
C ARG A 314 21.06 33.13 1.05
N LEU A 315 21.76 32.67 0.01
CA LEU A 315 22.63 33.52 -0.81
C LEU A 315 21.85 34.33 -1.84
N THR A 316 20.72 33.81 -2.32
CA THR A 316 19.95 34.39 -3.43
C THR A 316 18.54 34.72 -2.95
N ALA A 317 18.23 36.01 -2.81
CA ALA A 317 16.87 36.44 -2.54
C ALA A 317 15.95 36.04 -3.71
N PRO A 318 14.76 35.49 -3.46
CA PRO A 318 13.86 35.11 -4.53
C PRO A 318 13.36 36.38 -5.25
N PRO A 319 13.18 36.31 -6.58
CA PRO A 319 12.73 37.46 -7.35
C PRO A 319 11.33 37.89 -6.94
N ILE A 320 11.06 39.19 -7.05
CA ILE A 320 9.74 39.79 -6.80
C ILE A 320 9.31 40.59 -8.03
N ASP A 321 8.05 40.42 -8.41
CA ASP A 321 7.43 41.22 -9.45
C ASP A 321 7.01 42.57 -8.88
N HIS A 322 7.55 43.66 -9.45
CA HIS A 322 7.23 45.01 -9.01
C HIS A 322 5.89 45.47 -9.61
N SER A 323 5.08 46.12 -8.77
CA SER A 323 3.82 46.73 -9.20
C SER A 323 4.08 47.93 -10.15
N PRO A 324 3.18 48.22 -11.11
CA PRO A 324 3.30 49.41 -11.95
C PRO A 324 3.44 50.72 -11.17
N SER A 325 2.83 50.82 -9.99
CA SER A 325 2.94 51.95 -9.05
C SER A 325 4.35 52.14 -8.49
N CYS A 326 5.09 51.04 -8.29
CA CYS A 326 6.48 51.07 -7.87
C CYS A 326 7.41 51.47 -9.03
N ASN A 327 7.11 51.02 -10.25
CA ASN A 327 7.86 51.42 -11.44
C ASN A 327 7.68 52.92 -11.76
N ALA A 328 6.48 53.46 -11.54
CA ALA A 328 6.16 54.87 -11.80
C ALA A 328 6.90 55.86 -10.88
N THR A 329 7.36 55.41 -9.70
CA THR A 329 7.93 56.26 -8.66
C THR A 329 9.47 56.25 -8.60
N TRP A 330 10.16 55.66 -9.59
CA TRP A 330 11.63 55.60 -9.68
C TRP A 330 12.37 54.98 -8.48
N HIS A 331 11.65 54.36 -7.53
CA HIS A 331 12.21 53.71 -6.34
C HIS A 331 12.40 52.19 -6.51
N GLN A 332 12.22 51.64 -7.72
CA GLN A 332 12.38 50.20 -7.98
C GLN A 332 13.76 49.63 -7.56
N PRO A 333 14.90 50.32 -7.78
CA PRO A 333 16.20 49.87 -7.29
C PRO A 333 16.26 49.81 -5.76
N SER A 334 15.78 50.84 -5.08
CA SER A 334 15.75 50.92 -3.61
C SER A 334 14.78 49.90 -2.98
N CYS A 335 13.64 49.66 -3.61
CA CYS A 335 12.66 48.64 -3.22
C CYS A 335 13.26 47.23 -3.33
N SER A 336 13.93 46.95 -4.45
CA SER A 336 14.63 45.67 -4.67
C SER A 336 15.78 45.48 -3.69
N GLN A 337 16.57 46.52 -3.44
CA GLN A 337 17.68 46.49 -2.50
C GLN A 337 17.20 46.22 -1.07
N SER A 338 16.14 46.91 -0.63
CA SER A 338 15.52 46.69 0.68
C SER A 338 15.07 45.23 0.87
N TRP A 339 14.49 44.62 -0.17
CA TRP A 339 14.13 43.20 -0.16
C TRP A 339 15.35 42.27 -0.04
N VAL A 340 16.41 42.53 -0.82
CA VAL A 340 17.65 41.74 -0.80
C VAL A 340 18.37 41.86 0.55
N GLU A 341 18.41 43.07 1.12
CA GLU A 341 19.00 43.33 2.45
C GLU A 341 18.22 42.61 3.54
N PHE A 342 16.89 42.73 3.55
CA PHE A 342 16.02 41.98 4.45
C PHE A 342 16.30 40.47 4.36
N TRP A 343 16.35 39.92 3.14
CA TRP A 343 16.57 38.48 2.94
C TRP A 343 17.94 38.05 3.47
N LYS A 344 19.01 38.79 3.14
CA LYS A 344 20.38 38.49 3.59
C LYS A 344 20.53 38.58 5.10
N GLU A 345 19.88 39.55 5.74
CA GLU A 345 19.92 39.74 7.18
C GLU A 345 19.13 38.63 7.89
N LYS A 346 17.85 38.43 7.55
CA LYS A 346 16.97 37.52 8.28
C LYS A 346 17.29 36.05 8.05
N THR A 347 17.77 35.66 6.88
CA THR A 347 18.23 34.27 6.65
C THR A 347 19.48 33.90 7.48
N ARG A 348 20.18 34.88 8.05
CA ARG A 348 21.34 34.71 8.93
C ARG A 348 21.04 35.10 10.38
N GLY A 349 19.79 35.38 10.72
CA GLY A 349 19.39 35.72 12.08
C GLY A 349 19.44 34.51 13.02
N ASP A 350 19.68 34.75 14.30
CA ASP A 350 19.81 33.71 15.33
C ASP A 350 18.60 32.77 15.40
N ALA A 351 17.38 33.30 15.19
CA ALA A 351 16.15 32.51 15.19
C ALA A 351 16.06 31.49 14.04
N VAL A 352 16.72 31.77 12.92
CA VAL A 352 16.80 30.86 11.75
C VAL A 352 17.98 29.91 11.92
N LEU A 353 19.10 30.39 12.46
CA LEU A 353 20.31 29.59 12.68
C LEU A 353 20.16 28.58 13.83
N SER A 354 19.26 28.82 14.79
CA SER A 354 18.96 27.89 15.88
C SER A 354 18.23 26.62 15.42
N LEU A 355 17.61 26.63 14.24
CA LEU A 355 17.00 25.46 13.62
C LEU A 355 18.06 24.57 12.97
N GLY A 356 17.78 23.29 12.76
CA GLY A 356 18.71 22.36 12.10
C GLY A 356 19.08 22.82 10.68
N LEU A 357 20.29 22.51 10.20
CA LEU A 357 20.76 22.89 8.85
C LEU A 357 19.89 22.31 7.73
N ALA A 358 19.37 21.10 7.94
CA ALA A 358 18.47 20.41 7.01
C ALA A 358 17.00 20.82 7.16
N ASP A 359 16.63 21.61 8.19
CA ASP A 359 15.26 22.10 8.40
C ASP A 359 14.96 23.32 7.53
N VAL A 360 15.06 23.14 6.20
CA VAL A 360 14.83 24.20 5.20
C VAL A 360 13.42 24.79 5.35
N LEU A 361 12.42 23.93 5.60
CA LEU A 361 11.02 24.33 5.75
C LEU A 361 10.79 25.15 7.03
N GLY A 362 11.30 24.70 8.17
CA GLY A 362 11.22 25.45 9.42
C GLY A 362 11.92 26.80 9.30
N ARG A 363 13.10 26.85 8.67
CA ARG A 363 13.85 28.08 8.41
C ARG A 363 13.09 29.06 7.52
N LEU A 364 12.49 28.60 6.42
CA LEU A 364 11.67 29.46 5.55
C LEU A 364 10.40 29.95 6.26
N LYS A 365 9.73 29.09 7.04
CA LYS A 365 8.57 29.48 7.87
C LYS A 365 8.96 30.51 8.94
N GLN A 366 10.17 30.44 9.47
CA GLN A 366 10.68 31.44 10.40
C GLN A 366 10.98 32.78 9.71
N VAL A 367 11.62 32.77 8.54
CA VAL A 367 11.84 33.98 7.71
C VAL A 367 10.51 34.64 7.35
N GLN A 368 9.48 33.85 7.03
CA GLN A 368 8.13 34.35 6.77
C GLN A 368 7.54 35.07 8.00
N LYS A 369 7.65 34.47 9.19
CA LYS A 369 7.19 35.10 10.45
C LYS A 369 7.93 36.41 10.72
N ASP A 370 9.24 36.44 10.46
CA ASP A 370 10.05 37.64 10.65
C ASP A 370 9.68 38.73 9.63
N PHE A 371 9.32 38.37 8.40
CA PHE A 371 8.81 39.30 7.39
C PHE A 371 7.43 39.89 7.75
N ASP A 372 6.55 39.07 8.32
CA ASP A 372 5.25 39.53 8.80
C ASP A 372 5.42 40.50 9.99
N ARG A 373 6.36 40.21 10.90
CA ARG A 373 6.74 41.08 12.04
C ARG A 373 7.46 42.37 11.64
N TRP A 374 8.22 42.34 10.56
CA TRP A 374 8.99 43.48 10.07
C TRP A 374 8.13 44.72 9.80
N GLY A 375 6.81 44.55 9.63
CA GLY A 375 5.88 45.67 9.56
C GLY A 375 6.12 46.55 8.33
N SER A 376 5.78 47.84 8.41
CA SER A 376 5.94 48.76 7.28
C SER A 376 7.41 49.12 7.08
N ALA A 377 8.11 48.37 6.24
CA ALA A 377 9.47 48.70 5.80
C ALA A 377 9.49 50.09 5.17
N THR A 378 10.38 50.97 5.65
CA THR A 378 10.49 52.38 5.25
C THR A 378 10.76 52.59 3.75
N TYR A 379 11.27 51.57 3.05
CA TYR A 379 11.75 51.68 1.67
C TYR A 379 11.16 50.64 0.71
N MET A 380 10.07 49.94 1.09
CA MET A 380 9.43 48.95 0.21
C MET A 380 7.96 49.30 -0.03
N HIS A 381 7.56 49.38 -1.29
CA HIS A 381 6.18 49.67 -1.69
C HIS A 381 5.22 48.57 -1.20
N GLN A 382 4.01 48.94 -0.78
CA GLN A 382 3.04 48.00 -0.21
C GLN A 382 2.67 46.85 -1.16
N ASP A 383 2.48 47.13 -2.45
CA ASP A 383 2.21 46.08 -3.45
C ASP A 383 3.40 45.13 -3.65
N CYS A 384 4.63 45.66 -3.66
CA CYS A 384 5.85 44.85 -3.77
C CYS A 384 6.06 44.01 -2.50
N ARG A 385 5.61 44.50 -1.34
CA ARG A 385 5.57 43.72 -0.10
C ARG A 385 4.66 42.51 -0.21
N LEU A 386 3.46 42.68 -0.79
CA LEU A 386 2.55 41.56 -1.05
C LEU A 386 3.15 40.57 -2.05
N ALA A 387 3.84 41.05 -3.08
CA ALA A 387 4.58 40.20 -4.01
C ALA A 387 5.70 39.42 -3.32
N ALA A 388 6.50 40.06 -2.46
CA ALA A 388 7.53 39.40 -1.65
C ALA A 388 6.92 38.33 -0.73
N ARG A 389 5.81 38.63 -0.03
CA ARG A 389 5.10 37.64 0.78
C ARG A 389 4.65 36.42 -0.02
N ARG A 390 4.09 36.64 -1.21
CA ARG A 390 3.69 35.56 -2.14
C ARG A 390 4.91 34.77 -2.62
N SER A 391 6.04 35.43 -2.87
CA SER A 391 7.29 34.79 -3.27
C SER A 391 7.82 33.85 -2.19
N ILE A 392 7.81 34.26 -0.91
CA ILE A 392 8.18 33.39 0.23
C ILE A 392 7.23 32.18 0.32
N LEU A 393 5.91 32.42 0.25
CA LEU A 393 4.91 31.35 0.29
C LEU A 393 5.07 30.34 -0.86
N HIS A 394 5.30 30.85 -2.07
CA HIS A 394 5.58 30.04 -3.24
C HIS A 394 6.85 29.20 -3.05
N LEU A 395 7.90 29.80 -2.48
CA LEU A 395 9.14 29.09 -2.19
C LEU A 395 8.94 27.99 -1.15
N ILE A 396 8.21 28.25 -0.06
CA ILE A 396 7.85 27.23 0.95
C ILE A 396 7.13 26.07 0.26
N LYS A 397 6.08 26.36 -0.51
CA LYS A 397 5.31 25.33 -1.22
C LYS A 397 6.17 24.54 -2.21
N THR A 398 7.05 25.22 -2.94
CA THR A 398 7.98 24.57 -3.89
C THR A 398 8.91 23.59 -3.17
N VAL A 399 9.41 23.96 -1.99
CA VAL A 399 10.26 23.07 -1.18
C VAL A 399 9.44 21.93 -0.59
N GLU A 400 8.20 22.16 -0.15
CA GLU A 400 7.28 21.11 0.33
C GLU A 400 6.97 20.09 -0.78
N ASP A 401 6.64 20.54 -2.00
CA ASP A 401 6.30 19.68 -3.14
C ASP A 401 7.50 18.85 -3.66
N ARG A 402 8.72 19.40 -3.51
CA ARG A 402 9.99 18.75 -3.89
C ARG A 402 10.64 17.98 -2.75
N LEU A 403 10.07 18.02 -1.54
CA LEU A 403 10.63 17.35 -0.37
C LEU A 403 10.99 15.87 -0.62
N PRO A 404 10.15 15.07 -1.32
CA PRO A 404 10.47 13.67 -1.62
C PRO A 404 11.69 13.48 -2.53
N ASP A 405 11.98 14.45 -3.41
CA ASP A 405 13.07 14.37 -4.39
C ASP A 405 14.44 14.52 -3.72
N TYR A 406 14.50 15.17 -2.55
CA TYR A 406 15.73 15.24 -1.77
C TYR A 406 16.15 13.86 -1.22
N PHE A 407 15.20 12.93 -1.11
CA PHE A 407 15.41 11.59 -0.55
C PHE A 407 15.41 10.47 -1.60
N SER A 408 15.21 10.81 -2.88
CA SER A 408 15.25 9.84 -3.98
C SER A 408 16.66 9.61 -4.51
N GLU A 409 16.90 8.40 -5.04
CA GLU A 409 18.17 8.01 -5.67
C GLU A 409 18.35 8.60 -7.08
N GLU A 410 17.33 9.27 -7.61
CA GLU A 410 17.44 9.95 -8.90
C GLU A 410 18.54 11.00 -8.81
N ARG A 411 19.53 10.83 -9.69
CA ARG A 411 20.58 11.80 -9.92
C ARG A 411 19.92 12.94 -10.68
N ASP A 412 19.89 14.13 -10.08
CA ASP A 412 19.81 15.35 -10.87
C ASP A 412 21.05 15.34 -11.78
N GLU A 413 20.88 14.91 -13.03
CA GLU A 413 21.86 15.14 -14.11
C GLU A 413 21.91 16.63 -14.48
#